data_AF-A0A6P2ASR2-F1
#
_entry.id   AF-A0A6P2ASR2-F1
#
_cell.length_a   1.000
_cell.length_b   1.000
_cell.length_c   1.000
_cell.angle_alpha   90.00
_cell.angle_beta   90.00
_cell.angle_gamma   90.00
#
_symmetry.space_group_name_H-M   'P 1'
#
loop_
_entity.id
_entity.type
_entity.pdbx_description
1 polymer ?
#
loop_
_entity_poly.entity_id
_entity_poly.type
_entity_poly.pdbx_seq_one_letter_code
_entity_poly.pdbx_strand_id
1 'polypeptide(L)'
;PDPPAQPLAQNKTRTNELKTQKPIVKFPHLPPLLSLSLTLMTPPQAIANAPDCWEYYEDGSGQRICLDNGRPVQPPSLPNYVNAVTYLDHLKQCQPVATAMGFFIPGIVVESIVRGWESDRCVVQMNAFLAEQPQKRAVYGLCRYRRSTVALLTDARAYEQARTGQITFSTNDPRDMTLSNAMGEDCQFSRNWLEQLAP
;
A
#
# COMPACT_ATOMS: atom_id res chain seq x y z
N PRO A 1 73.18 16.95 22.77
CA PRO A 1 73.74 17.12 21.42
C PRO A 1 73.48 15.86 20.59
N ASP A 2 72.60 15.96 19.59
CA ASP A 2 72.34 14.91 18.61
C ASP A 2 73.58 14.57 17.78
N PRO A 3 73.60 13.34 17.22
CA PRO A 3 73.89 13.20 15.79
C PRO A 3 72.87 12.27 15.06
N PRO A 4 72.87 12.26 13.71
CA PRO A 4 71.64 12.34 12.93
C PRO A 4 71.39 11.19 11.93
N ALA A 5 70.26 11.33 11.20
CA ALA A 5 69.98 10.96 9.81
C ALA A 5 69.53 9.52 9.43
N GLN A 6 68.38 9.52 8.72
CA GLN A 6 67.71 8.51 7.86
C GLN A 6 68.63 7.99 6.70
N PRO A 7 68.28 6.98 5.85
CA PRO A 7 66.93 6.51 5.46
C PRO A 7 66.71 4.99 5.25
N LEU A 8 65.45 4.55 5.30
CA LEU A 8 65.01 3.22 4.86
C LEU A 8 64.70 3.21 3.36
N ALA A 9 65.55 2.51 2.61
CA ALA A 9 65.33 2.17 1.22
C ALA A 9 64.33 1.01 1.09
N GLN A 10 63.40 1.18 0.14
CA GLN A 10 62.48 0.16 -0.34
C GLN A 10 63.26 -1.01 -0.97
N ASN A 11 62.88 -2.25 -0.64
CA ASN A 11 63.21 -3.39 -1.48
C ASN A 11 61.99 -4.28 -1.69
N LYS A 12 61.78 -4.59 -2.96
CA LYS A 12 60.58 -5.13 -3.60
C LYS A 12 60.77 -6.63 -3.74
N THR A 13 59.98 -7.47 -3.07
CA THR A 13 59.82 -8.88 -3.46
C THR A 13 58.37 -9.33 -3.26
N ARG A 14 57.94 -10.18 -4.18
CA ARG A 14 56.59 -10.41 -4.71
C ARG A 14 56.14 -11.80 -4.27
N THR A 15 54.98 -11.98 -3.63
CA THR A 15 54.25 -13.27 -3.69
C THR A 15 52.76 -13.13 -3.33
N ASN A 16 51.94 -13.41 -4.34
CA ASN A 16 50.69 -14.19 -4.38
C ASN A 16 49.44 -13.87 -3.54
N GLU A 17 48.34 -13.81 -4.31
CA GLU A 17 47.02 -14.41 -4.06
C GLU A 17 46.18 -13.90 -2.89
N LEU A 18 45.10 -13.16 -3.21
CA LEU A 18 43.75 -13.74 -3.22
C LEU A 18 42.78 -12.77 -3.90
N LYS A 19 42.20 -13.20 -5.03
CA LYS A 19 41.03 -12.57 -5.64
C LYS A 19 39.89 -12.60 -4.62
N THR A 20 39.62 -11.49 -3.95
CA THR A 20 38.34 -11.27 -3.28
C THR A 20 37.45 -10.49 -4.25
N GLN A 21 36.81 -11.23 -5.14
CA GLN A 21 35.69 -10.75 -5.93
C GLN A 21 34.56 -10.43 -4.94
N LYS A 22 34.38 -9.15 -4.60
CA LYS A 22 33.12 -8.71 -3.97
C LYS A 22 31.99 -9.05 -4.95
N PRO A 23 30.92 -9.73 -4.52
CA PRO A 23 29.73 -9.84 -5.35
C PRO A 23 29.16 -8.42 -5.52
N ILE A 24 29.20 -7.94 -6.76
CA ILE A 24 28.35 -6.86 -7.22
C ILE A 24 26.93 -7.42 -7.15
N VAL A 25 26.22 -7.12 -6.06
CA VAL A 25 24.77 -7.30 -6.02
C VAL A 25 24.19 -6.20 -6.91
N LYS A 26 24.01 -6.54 -8.19
CA LYS A 26 23.12 -5.82 -9.08
C LYS A 26 21.71 -5.97 -8.52
N PHE A 27 21.19 -4.93 -7.87
CA PHE A 27 19.76 -4.82 -7.64
C PHE A 27 19.10 -4.56 -9.00
N PRO A 28 18.20 -5.44 -9.49
CA PRO A 28 17.41 -5.13 -10.66
C PRO A 28 16.44 -4.00 -10.29
N HIS A 29 16.59 -2.88 -11.00
CA HIS A 29 15.58 -1.88 -11.33
C HIS A 29 14.29 -1.89 -10.48
N LEU A 30 14.26 -1.07 -9.42
CA LEU A 30 13.01 -0.52 -8.92
C LEU A 30 12.43 0.40 -10.01
N PRO A 31 11.19 0.20 -10.47
CA PRO A 31 10.57 1.13 -11.40
C PRO A 31 10.37 2.49 -10.71
N PRO A 32 10.47 3.60 -11.45
CA PRO A 32 10.21 4.94 -10.92
C PRO A 32 8.73 5.01 -10.49
N LEU A 33 8.50 5.25 -9.20
CA LEU A 33 7.16 5.39 -8.64
C LEU A 33 6.50 6.69 -9.16
N LEU A 34 5.62 6.48 -10.14
CA LEU A 34 4.27 7.04 -10.28
C LEU A 34 4.08 8.53 -9.93
N SER A 35 3.99 9.35 -10.97
CA SER A 35 3.19 10.58 -10.92
C SER A 35 1.71 10.20 -10.73
N LEU A 36 1.15 10.45 -9.54
CA LEU A 36 -0.28 10.24 -9.28
C LEU A 36 -1.11 11.37 -9.90
N SER A 37 -1.60 11.15 -11.11
CA SER A 37 -2.80 11.84 -11.59
C SER A 37 -4.01 11.09 -11.06
N LEU A 38 -4.47 11.42 -9.84
CA LEU A 38 -5.71 10.87 -9.29
C LEU A 38 -6.89 11.67 -9.85
N THR A 39 -7.62 11.11 -10.79
CA THR A 39 -8.98 11.59 -11.10
C THR A 39 -9.91 11.09 -10.01
N LEU A 40 -10.51 12.00 -9.24
CA LEU A 40 -11.70 11.69 -8.44
C LEU A 40 -12.83 11.33 -9.42
N MET A 41 -12.94 10.05 -9.76
CA MET A 41 -14.18 9.53 -10.27
C MET A 41 -15.13 9.43 -9.08
N THR A 42 -16.16 10.28 -9.06
CA THR A 42 -17.40 9.95 -8.36
C THR A 42 -17.74 8.50 -8.70
N PRO A 43 -17.97 7.61 -7.71
CA PRO A 43 -18.27 6.23 -8.01
C PRO A 43 -19.47 6.23 -8.94
N PRO A 44 -19.34 5.72 -10.19
CA PRO A 44 -20.53 5.49 -10.97
C PRO A 44 -21.41 4.57 -10.13
N GLN A 45 -22.69 4.89 -10.03
CA GLN A 45 -23.69 3.93 -9.56
C GLN A 45 -23.78 2.83 -10.63
N ALA A 46 -22.74 2.00 -10.68
CA ALA A 46 -22.55 0.97 -11.67
C ALA A 46 -22.90 -0.36 -11.00
N ILE A 47 -24.10 -0.81 -11.33
CA ILE A 47 -24.40 -2.16 -11.81
C ILE A 47 -23.65 -3.23 -11.02
N ALA A 48 -24.34 -3.79 -10.04
CA ALA A 48 -23.97 -5.02 -9.38
C ALA A 48 -23.83 -6.12 -10.43
N ASN A 49 -22.61 -6.37 -10.95
CA ASN A 49 -22.37 -7.66 -11.57
C ASN A 49 -22.35 -8.66 -10.44
N ALA A 50 -23.34 -9.54 -10.47
CA ALA A 50 -23.51 -10.63 -9.54
C ALA A 50 -22.17 -11.39 -9.40
N PRO A 51 -21.81 -11.86 -8.19
CA PRO A 51 -20.68 -12.77 -8.03
C PRO A 51 -20.81 -13.94 -9.00
N ASP A 52 -19.68 -14.56 -9.34
CA ASP A 52 -19.68 -15.86 -9.99
C ASP A 52 -20.21 -16.87 -8.96
N CYS A 53 -21.54 -17.04 -8.93
CA CYS A 53 -22.25 -17.82 -7.93
C CYS A 53 -22.52 -19.21 -8.48
N TRP A 54 -21.73 -20.19 -8.05
CA TRP A 54 -21.94 -21.59 -8.45
C TRP A 54 -23.24 -22.17 -7.87
N GLU A 55 -23.69 -21.66 -6.72
CA GLU A 55 -25.02 -21.90 -6.16
C GLU A 55 -25.72 -20.56 -5.86
N TYR A 56 -26.99 -20.43 -6.28
CA TYR A 56 -27.83 -19.29 -5.98
C TYR A 56 -29.31 -19.70 -5.91
N TYR A 57 -30.14 -18.87 -5.29
CA TYR A 57 -31.59 -18.91 -5.47
C TYR A 57 -32.10 -17.52 -5.86
N GLU A 58 -33.21 -17.47 -6.61
CA GLU A 58 -33.92 -16.21 -6.90
C GLU A 58 -35.00 -16.01 -5.85
N ASP A 59 -35.01 -14.84 -5.21
CA ASP A 59 -36.06 -14.49 -4.26
C ASP A 59 -37.35 -14.06 -4.97
N GLY A 60 -38.41 -13.76 -4.20
CA GLY A 60 -39.71 -13.34 -4.75
C GLY A 60 -39.70 -11.99 -5.50
N SER A 61 -38.57 -11.27 -5.49
CA SER A 61 -38.37 -10.02 -6.25
C SER A 61 -37.56 -10.24 -7.54
N GLY A 62 -37.09 -11.46 -7.80
CA GLY A 62 -36.23 -11.80 -8.93
C GLY A 62 -34.74 -11.50 -8.67
N GLN A 63 -34.36 -11.21 -7.42
CA GLN A 63 -32.96 -10.99 -7.06
C GLN A 63 -32.25 -12.32 -6.81
N ARG A 64 -31.08 -12.52 -7.43
CA ARG A 64 -30.21 -13.69 -7.18
C ARG A 64 -29.45 -13.52 -5.87
N ILE A 65 -29.63 -14.48 -4.96
CA ILE A 65 -28.92 -14.57 -3.69
C ILE A 65 -27.98 -15.76 -3.75
N CYS A 66 -26.69 -15.48 -3.57
CA CYS A 66 -25.65 -16.49 -3.68
C CYS A 66 -25.54 -17.32 -2.41
N LEU A 67 -25.17 -18.58 -2.56
CA LEU A 67 -25.04 -19.54 -1.49
C LEU A 67 -23.57 -19.98 -1.34
N ASP A 68 -23.13 -20.15 -0.10
CA ASP A 68 -21.89 -20.83 0.27
C ASP A 68 -22.25 -21.93 1.27
N ASN A 69 -22.03 -23.19 0.87
CA ASN A 69 -22.41 -24.38 1.64
C ASN A 69 -23.88 -24.37 2.10
N GLY A 70 -24.80 -24.03 1.17
CA GLY A 70 -26.24 -23.99 1.43
C GLY A 70 -26.71 -22.83 2.31
N ARG A 71 -25.84 -21.86 2.65
CA ARG A 71 -26.21 -20.66 3.39
C ARG A 71 -26.15 -19.42 2.50
N PRO A 72 -27.11 -18.48 2.62
CA PRO A 72 -27.01 -17.19 1.96
C PRO A 72 -25.67 -16.53 2.30
N VAL A 73 -24.86 -16.29 1.29
CA VAL A 73 -23.77 -15.33 1.37
C VAL A 73 -24.46 -13.99 1.52
N GLN A 74 -24.49 -13.46 2.74
CA GLN A 74 -24.83 -12.06 2.90
C GLN A 74 -23.88 -11.30 1.98
N PRO A 75 -24.37 -10.44 1.07
CA PRO A 75 -23.48 -9.52 0.40
C PRO A 75 -22.71 -8.84 1.54
N PRO A 76 -21.36 -8.89 1.54
CA PRO A 76 -20.61 -8.23 2.59
C PRO A 76 -21.17 -6.81 2.64
N SER A 77 -21.76 -6.43 3.78
CA SER A 77 -22.30 -5.09 3.94
C SER A 77 -21.17 -4.16 3.53
N LEU A 78 -21.36 -3.41 2.44
CA LEU A 78 -20.32 -2.49 1.99
C LEU A 78 -19.98 -1.64 3.21
N PRO A 79 -18.72 -1.62 3.66
CA PRO A 79 -18.36 -0.80 4.80
C PRO A 79 -18.83 0.62 4.49
N ASN A 80 -19.38 1.31 5.49
CA ASN A 80 -19.78 2.71 5.35
C ASN A 80 -18.52 3.54 5.09
N TYR A 81 -18.19 3.69 3.80
CA TYR A 81 -17.01 4.42 3.38
C TYR A 81 -17.20 5.89 3.70
N VAL A 82 -16.23 6.45 4.42
CA VAL A 82 -16.19 7.88 4.68
C VAL A 82 -15.32 8.58 3.65
N ASN A 83 -15.52 9.89 3.51
CA ASN A 83 -14.65 10.72 2.68
C ASN A 83 -13.20 10.73 3.22
N ALA A 84 -12.25 11.13 2.37
CA ALA A 84 -10.83 11.10 2.70
C ALA A 84 -10.47 11.93 3.95
N VAL A 85 -11.09 13.09 4.16
CA VAL A 85 -10.84 13.93 5.34
C VAL A 85 -11.26 13.22 6.63
N THR A 86 -12.47 12.66 6.65
CA THR A 86 -12.99 11.90 7.80
C THR A 86 -12.14 10.66 8.05
N TYR A 87 -11.68 10.00 6.98
CA TYR A 87 -10.76 8.87 7.10
C TYR A 87 -9.45 9.29 7.80
N LEU A 88 -8.85 10.44 7.42
CA LEU A 88 -7.65 10.96 8.06
C LEU A 88 -7.85 11.30 9.54
N ASP A 89 -9.01 11.85 9.91
CA ASP A 89 -9.35 12.14 11.31
C ASP A 89 -9.34 10.89 12.18
N HIS A 90 -9.92 9.80 11.65
CA HIS A 90 -9.91 8.50 12.31
C HIS A 90 -8.52 7.85 12.29
N LEU A 91 -7.78 7.91 11.17
CA LEU A 91 -6.41 7.39 11.06
C LEU A 91 -5.47 8.06 12.06
N LYS A 92 -5.60 9.38 12.26
CA LYS A 92 -4.80 10.15 13.21
C LYS A 92 -4.94 9.62 14.64
N GLN A 93 -6.12 9.12 14.98
CA GLN A 93 -6.43 8.53 16.28
C GLN A 93 -6.31 6.99 16.26
N CYS A 94 -6.03 6.41 15.09
CA CYS A 94 -6.16 5.00 14.75
C CYS A 94 -7.48 4.37 15.23
N GLN A 95 -8.59 5.01 14.88
CA GLN A 95 -9.93 4.48 15.16
C GLN A 95 -10.46 3.68 13.96
N PRO A 96 -11.26 2.64 14.19
CA PRO A 96 -11.86 1.86 13.11
C PRO A 96 -12.62 2.74 12.13
N VAL A 97 -12.26 2.65 10.85
CA VAL A 97 -12.88 3.38 9.75
C VAL A 97 -12.49 2.71 8.43
N ALA A 98 -13.28 2.93 7.38
CA ALA A 98 -12.92 2.51 6.04
C ALA A 98 -13.15 3.64 5.03
N THR A 99 -12.32 3.67 3.99
CA THR A 99 -12.53 4.48 2.79
C THR A 99 -12.17 3.65 1.56
N ALA A 100 -12.63 4.08 0.39
CA ALA A 100 -12.31 3.44 -0.88
C ALA A 100 -11.96 4.50 -1.92
N MET A 101 -10.93 4.22 -2.72
CA MET A 101 -10.46 5.12 -3.76
C MET A 101 -10.07 4.34 -5.02
N GLY A 102 -10.24 4.97 -6.18
CA GLY A 102 -9.77 4.42 -7.44
C GLY A 102 -8.26 4.21 -7.41
N PHE A 103 -7.81 3.14 -8.05
CA PHE A 103 -6.39 2.79 -8.16
C PHE A 103 -5.84 3.19 -9.52
N PHE A 104 -4.51 3.19 -9.68
CA PHE A 104 -3.87 3.54 -10.96
C PHE A 104 -4.17 2.53 -12.08
N ILE A 105 -4.67 1.34 -11.73
CA ILE A 105 -5.12 0.33 -12.69
C ILE A 105 -6.62 0.55 -12.92
N PRO A 106 -7.05 0.82 -14.17
CA PRO A 106 -8.47 1.04 -14.48
C PRO A 106 -9.34 -0.12 -14.00
N GLY A 107 -10.50 0.22 -13.43
CA GLY A 107 -11.44 -0.76 -12.91
C GLY A 107 -11.06 -1.39 -11.56
N ILE A 108 -9.90 -1.07 -10.99
CA ILE A 108 -9.52 -1.52 -9.64
C ILE A 108 -9.79 -0.40 -8.63
N VAL A 109 -10.43 -0.77 -7.52
CA VAL A 109 -10.65 0.08 -6.35
C VAL A 109 -9.85 -0.49 -5.19
N VAL A 110 -9.19 0.39 -4.44
CA VAL A 110 -8.53 0.03 -3.18
C VAL A 110 -9.36 0.53 -2.02
N GLU A 111 -9.78 -0.40 -1.18
CA GLU A 111 -10.34 -0.16 0.13
C GLU A 111 -9.19 -0.08 1.14
N SER A 112 -9.23 0.94 2.00
CA SER A 112 -8.31 1.09 3.14
C SER A 112 -9.11 1.08 4.43
N ILE A 113 -8.77 0.17 5.34
CA ILE A 113 -9.46 -0.07 6.60
C ILE A 113 -8.49 0.13 7.76
N VAL A 114 -8.75 1.13 8.59
CA VAL A 114 -8.09 1.24 9.90
C VAL A 114 -8.73 0.21 10.82
N ARG A 115 -7.92 -0.69 11.38
CA ARG A 115 -8.38 -1.73 12.32
C ARG A 115 -8.31 -1.27 13.76
N GLY A 116 -7.32 -0.44 14.08
CA GLY A 116 -7.05 0.04 15.44
C GLY A 116 -5.59 -0.10 15.83
N TRP A 117 -5.29 0.27 17.07
CA TRP A 117 -3.97 0.08 17.65
C TRP A 117 -3.74 -1.39 18.04
N GLU A 118 -2.66 -1.98 17.54
CA GLU A 118 -2.06 -3.21 18.09
C GLU A 118 -0.74 -2.82 18.76
N SER A 119 -0.72 -2.84 20.10
CA SER A 119 0.41 -2.33 20.90
C SER A 119 0.74 -0.86 20.55
N ASP A 120 1.87 -0.58 19.89
CA ASP A 120 2.32 0.76 19.50
C ASP A 120 2.16 1.03 17.98
N ARG A 121 1.50 0.13 17.25
CA ARG A 121 1.31 0.22 15.80
C ARG A 121 -0.15 0.39 15.42
N CYS A 122 -0.42 1.33 14.53
CA CYS A 122 -1.74 1.49 13.93
C CYS A 122 -1.87 0.52 12.76
N VAL A 123 -2.81 -0.41 12.84
CA VAL A 123 -3.00 -1.43 11.81
C VAL A 123 -3.97 -0.93 10.76
N VAL A 124 -3.52 -0.93 9.51
CA VAL A 124 -4.32 -0.56 8.34
C VAL A 124 -4.23 -1.67 7.32
N GLN A 125 -5.37 -2.25 6.96
CA GLN A 125 -5.47 -3.25 5.91
C GLN A 125 -5.95 -2.59 4.62
N MET A 126 -5.29 -2.89 3.52
CA MET A 126 -5.69 -2.47 2.19
C MET A 126 -6.16 -3.67 1.39
N ASN A 127 -7.38 -3.61 0.89
CA ASN A 127 -7.95 -4.60 -0.01
C ASN A 127 -8.11 -3.99 -1.38
N ALA A 128 -7.88 -4.77 -2.43
CA ALA A 128 -8.21 -4.39 -3.79
C ALA A 128 -9.40 -5.21 -4.28
N PHE A 129 -10.24 -4.61 -5.11
CA PHE A 129 -11.34 -5.30 -5.78
C PHE A 129 -11.60 -4.68 -7.15
N LEU A 130 -12.24 -5.43 -8.02
CA LEU A 130 -12.73 -4.92 -9.30
C LEU A 130 -14.01 -4.13 -9.05
N ALA A 131 -14.11 -2.91 -9.58
CA ALA A 131 -15.30 -2.07 -9.46
C ALA A 131 -16.55 -2.79 -10.00
N GLU A 132 -16.37 -3.61 -11.03
CA GLU A 132 -17.41 -4.45 -11.63
C GLU A 132 -17.75 -5.66 -10.75
N GLN A 133 -16.84 -6.15 -9.90
CA GLN A 133 -17.03 -7.32 -9.03
C GLN A 133 -16.56 -7.05 -7.59
N PRO A 134 -17.22 -6.14 -6.84
CA PRO A 134 -16.78 -5.67 -5.52
C PRO A 134 -16.76 -6.74 -4.41
N GLN A 135 -17.44 -7.86 -4.66
CA GLN A 135 -17.44 -9.07 -3.83
C GLN A 135 -16.09 -9.79 -3.82
N LYS A 136 -15.33 -9.74 -4.93
CA LYS A 136 -14.04 -10.43 -5.06
C LYS A 136 -12.96 -9.47 -4.60
N ARG A 137 -12.49 -9.70 -3.37
CA ARG A 137 -11.48 -8.85 -2.72
C ARG A 137 -10.20 -9.64 -2.53
N ALA A 138 -9.07 -9.01 -2.86
CA ALA A 138 -7.75 -9.52 -2.54
C ALA A 138 -7.10 -8.60 -1.51
N VAL A 139 -6.38 -9.16 -0.54
CA VAL A 139 -5.56 -8.35 0.35
C VAL A 139 -4.39 -7.80 -0.46
N TYR A 140 -4.40 -6.49 -0.70
CA TYR A 140 -3.36 -5.78 -1.42
C TYR A 140 -2.17 -5.48 -0.51
N GLY A 141 -2.44 -5.09 0.73
CA GLY A 141 -1.39 -4.86 1.70
C GLY A 141 -1.88 -4.78 3.14
N LEU A 142 -0.94 -4.98 4.06
CA LEU A 142 -1.16 -4.83 5.49
C LEU A 142 -0.06 -3.94 6.06
N CYS A 143 -0.46 -2.78 6.56
CA CYS A 143 0.44 -1.80 7.15
C CYS A 143 0.30 -1.75 8.66
N ARG A 144 1.43 -1.67 9.35
CA ARG A 144 1.54 -1.50 10.80
C ARG A 144 2.30 -0.20 11.06
N TYR A 145 1.59 0.92 10.96
CA TYR A 145 2.19 2.24 11.03
C TYR A 145 2.66 2.58 12.44
N ARG A 146 3.88 3.10 12.56
CA ARG A 146 4.33 3.76 13.80
C ARG A 146 3.60 5.08 13.95
N ARG A 147 3.62 5.65 15.15
CA ARG A 147 3.08 6.99 15.41
C ARG A 147 3.70 8.07 14.51
N SER A 148 4.99 7.98 14.21
CA SER A 148 5.68 8.91 13.29
C SER A 148 5.14 8.82 11.86
N THR A 149 4.84 7.61 11.38
CA THR A 149 4.26 7.39 10.05
C THR A 149 2.83 7.90 9.99
N VAL A 150 2.02 7.65 11.03
CA VAL A 150 0.66 8.21 11.15
C VAL A 150 0.71 9.74 11.15
N ALA A 151 1.67 10.35 11.86
CA ALA A 151 1.82 11.80 11.88
C ALA A 151 2.13 12.39 10.50
N LEU A 152 2.97 11.72 9.69
CA LEU A 152 3.20 12.10 8.30
C LEU A 152 1.94 11.94 7.46
N LEU A 153 1.25 10.79 7.57
CA LEU A 153 0.03 10.50 6.82
C LEU A 153 -1.16 11.41 7.17
N THR A 154 -1.08 12.15 8.29
CA THR A 154 -2.16 13.01 8.79
C THR A 154 -1.67 14.43 9.09
N ASP A 155 -0.62 14.88 8.40
CA ASP A 155 -0.14 16.26 8.47
C ASP A 155 -1.03 17.23 7.66
N ALA A 156 -0.77 18.53 7.81
CA ALA A 156 -1.55 19.57 7.12
C ALA A 156 -1.57 19.39 5.59
N ARG A 157 -0.48 18.88 4.99
CA ARG A 157 -0.41 18.62 3.55
C ARG A 157 -1.31 17.45 3.17
N ALA A 158 -1.31 16.35 3.93
CA ALA A 158 -2.20 15.21 3.69
C ALA A 158 -3.68 15.63 3.72
N TYR A 159 -4.07 16.47 4.69
CA TYR A 159 -5.42 17.01 4.75
C TYR A 159 -5.77 17.89 3.55
N GLU A 160 -4.83 18.72 3.07
CA GLU A 160 -5.07 19.57 1.91
C GLU A 160 -5.21 18.75 0.63
N GLN A 161 -4.38 17.73 0.45
CA GLN A 161 -4.48 16.80 -0.67
C GLN A 161 -5.80 16.01 -0.62
N ALA A 162 -6.26 15.62 0.57
CA ALA A 162 -7.54 14.94 0.75
C ALA A 162 -8.75 15.84 0.42
N ARG A 163 -8.68 17.15 0.70
CA ARG A 163 -9.75 18.11 0.37
C ARG A 163 -9.80 18.44 -1.12
N THR A 164 -8.65 18.63 -1.73
CA THR A 164 -8.53 19.10 -3.13
C THR A 164 -8.51 17.95 -4.14
N GLY A 165 -8.18 16.74 -3.70
CA GLY A 165 -7.88 15.60 -4.57
C GLY A 165 -6.52 15.68 -5.26
N GLN A 166 -5.75 16.74 -5.03
CA GLN A 166 -4.48 16.98 -5.71
C GLN A 166 -3.35 16.33 -4.95
N ILE A 167 -3.14 15.03 -5.17
CA ILE A 167 -2.06 14.28 -4.53
C ILE A 167 -0.74 14.62 -5.25
N THR A 168 0.18 15.24 -4.52
CA THR A 168 1.53 15.55 -4.99
C THR A 168 2.54 14.74 -4.18
N PHE A 169 3.44 14.07 -4.88
CA PHE A 169 4.57 13.35 -4.29
C PHE A 169 5.85 13.73 -5.05
N SER A 170 6.91 14.04 -4.32
CA SER A 170 8.19 14.44 -4.90
C SER A 170 9.35 13.72 -4.21
N THR A 171 10.21 13.06 -4.97
CA THR A 171 11.43 12.44 -4.44
C THR A 171 12.49 13.47 -4.01
N ASN A 172 12.32 14.74 -4.39
CA ASN A 172 13.18 15.84 -3.94
C ASN A 172 12.67 16.49 -2.64
N ASP A 173 11.47 16.14 -2.19
CA ASP A 173 10.93 16.62 -0.93
C ASP A 173 11.32 15.65 0.22
N PRO A 174 12.07 16.11 1.23
CA PRO A 174 12.48 15.26 2.35
C PRO A 174 11.31 14.60 3.09
N ARG A 175 10.15 15.27 3.17
CA ARG A 175 8.95 14.74 3.84
C ARG A 175 8.41 13.54 3.07
N ASP A 176 8.34 13.65 1.75
CA ASP A 176 7.81 12.60 0.87
C ASP A 176 8.76 11.41 0.80
N MET A 177 10.08 11.65 0.77
CA MET A 177 11.07 10.59 0.90
C MET A 177 10.99 9.87 2.25
N THR A 178 10.81 10.61 3.35
CA THR A 178 10.63 10.02 4.68
C THR A 178 9.37 9.16 4.74
N LEU A 179 8.25 9.66 4.20
CA LEU A 179 7.01 8.90 4.13
C LEU A 179 7.17 7.64 3.28
N SER A 180 7.79 7.73 2.11
CA SER A 180 8.02 6.58 1.22
C SER A 180 8.85 5.48 1.89
N ASN A 181 9.94 5.85 2.56
CA ASN A 181 10.76 4.90 3.31
C ASN A 181 9.96 4.26 4.46
N ALA A 182 9.20 5.07 5.20
CA ALA A 182 8.34 4.57 6.27
C ALA A 182 7.27 3.60 5.77
N MET A 183 6.66 3.86 4.60
CA MET A 183 5.71 2.96 3.96
C MET A 183 6.37 1.64 3.55
N GLY A 184 7.60 1.67 3.03
CA GLY A 184 8.36 0.46 2.69
C GLY A 184 8.74 -0.40 3.91
N GLU A 185 8.92 0.23 5.07
CA GLU A 185 9.24 -0.46 6.33
C GLU A 185 7.98 -0.95 7.07
N ASP A 186 6.91 -0.17 7.04
CA ASP A 186 5.71 -0.41 7.85
C ASP A 186 4.67 -1.29 7.13
N CYS A 187 4.76 -1.44 5.80
CA CYS A 187 3.78 -2.18 5.00
C CYS A 187 4.31 -3.46 4.39
N GLN A 188 3.48 -4.50 4.43
CA GLN A 188 3.66 -5.75 3.70
C GLN A 188 2.66 -5.81 2.55
N PHE A 189 3.15 -5.71 1.31
CA PHE A 189 2.31 -5.79 0.12
C PHE A 189 2.27 -7.22 -0.40
N SER A 190 1.08 -7.69 -0.73
CA SER A 190 0.90 -8.95 -1.44
C SER A 190 1.45 -8.80 -2.85
N ARG A 191 2.14 -9.82 -3.35
CA ARG A 191 2.62 -9.86 -4.74
C ARG A 191 1.60 -10.45 -5.70
N ASN A 192 0.69 -11.27 -5.19
CA ASN A 192 -0.21 -12.09 -5.99
C ASN A 192 -1.66 -11.58 -5.92
N TRP A 193 -1.89 -10.39 -5.37
CA TRP A 193 -3.25 -9.85 -5.21
C TRP A 193 -3.98 -9.66 -6.55
N LEU A 194 -3.26 -9.31 -7.63
CA LEU A 194 -3.84 -9.19 -8.97
C LEU A 194 -4.31 -10.55 -9.49
N GLU A 195 -3.52 -11.60 -9.30
CA GLU A 195 -3.87 -12.97 -9.70
C GLU A 195 -5.11 -13.45 -8.93
N GLN A 196 -5.24 -13.08 -7.65
CA GLN A 196 -6.43 -13.40 -6.85
C GLN A 196 -7.70 -12.68 -7.35
N LEU A 197 -7.57 -11.60 -8.11
CA LEU A 197 -8.69 -10.89 -8.72
C LEU A 197 -8.98 -11.36 -10.15
N ALA A 198 -8.06 -12.06 -10.81
CA ALA A 198 -8.25 -12.56 -12.16
C ALA A 198 -9.46 -13.51 -12.22
N PRO A 199 -10.35 -13.39 -13.23
CA PRO A 199 -11.54 -14.21 -13.36
C PRO A 199 -11.23 -15.70 -13.31
#